data_AF-A0A519Q855-F1
#
_entry.id   AF-A0A519Q855-F1
#
_cell.length_a   1.000
_cell.length_b   1.000
_cell.length_c   1.000
_cell.angle_alpha   90.00
_cell.angle_beta   90.00
_cell.angle_gamma   90.00
#
_symmetry.space_group_name_H-M   'P 1'
#
loop_
_entity.id
_entity.type
_entity.pdbx_description
1 polymer ?
#
loop_
_entity_poly.entity_id
_entity_poly.type
_entity_poly.pdbx_seq_one_letter_code
_entity_poly.pdbx_strand_id
1 'polypeptide(L)' 'LHGGADIGPLATAGVPVFGLRQDGLRYFDLHHTANDTLDKIDPAQMTQNVAAWAALVSLIADSDVDFRAMKPAEAAAH' A
#
# COMPACT_ATOMS: atom_id res chain seq x y z
N LEU A 1 3.41 -0.04 11.19
CA LEU A 1 3.52 -0.30 9.73
C LEU A 1 2.68 -1.53 9.43
N HIS A 2 1.65 -1.42 8.59
CA HIS A 2 0.81 -2.56 8.22
C HIS A 2 0.90 -2.74 6.71
N GLY A 3 1.19 -3.97 6.28
CA GLY A 3 1.11 -4.35 4.89
C GLY A 3 -0.35 -4.54 4.46
N GLY A 4 -0.59 -4.61 3.15
CA GLY A 4 -1.89 -5.03 2.62
C GLY A 4 -2.27 -6.44 3.07
N ALA A 5 -3.50 -6.87 2.76
CA ALA A 5 -4.06 -8.14 3.23
C ALA A 5 -3.10 -9.34 3.08
N ASP A 6 -2.39 -9.42 1.96
CA ASP A 6 -1.50 -10.54 1.64
C ASP A 6 -0.13 -10.49 2.35
N ILE A 7 0.36 -9.30 2.71
CA ILE A 7 1.71 -9.11 3.27
C ILE A 7 1.72 -8.64 4.72
N GLY A 8 0.56 -8.31 5.29
CA GLY A 8 0.39 -7.97 6.70
C GLY A 8 1.06 -8.99 7.64
N PRO A 9 0.88 -10.31 7.45
CA PRO A 9 1.54 -11.33 8.28
C PRO A 9 3.07 -11.30 8.22
N LEU A 10 3.67 -10.84 7.12
CA LEU A 10 5.13 -10.74 6.99
C LEU A 10 5.71 -9.70 7.96
N ALA A 11 4.96 -8.64 8.26
CA ALA A 11 5.34 -7.66 9.26
C ALA A 11 5.47 -8.28 10.66
N THR A 12 4.53 -9.15 11.02
CA THR A 12 4.60 -9.92 12.29
C THR A 12 5.79 -10.88 12.32
N ALA A 13 6.22 -11.38 11.16
CA ALA A 13 7.41 -12.20 11.02
C ALA A 13 8.73 -11.40 10.95
N GLY A 14 8.71 -10.08 11.12
CA GLY A 14 9.90 -9.22 11.12
C GLY A 14 10.39 -8.78 9.73
N VAL A 15 9.59 -8.99 8.68
CA VAL A 15 9.88 -8.44 7.35
C VAL A 15 9.35 -7.00 7.29
N PRO A 16 10.18 -6.02 6.90
CA PRO A 16 9.71 -4.65 6.70
C PRO A 16 8.65 -4.59 5.59
N VAL A 17 7.57 -3.84 5.83
CA VAL A 17 6.48 -3.66 4.87
C VAL A 17 6.18 -2.18 4.65
N PHE A 18 5.82 -1.85 3.41
CA PHE A 18 5.36 -0.50 3.04
C PHE A 18 3.89 -0.57 2.62
N GLY A 19 3.11 0.41 3.07
CA GLY A 19 1.72 0.58 2.70
C GLY A 19 1.46 2.01 2.25
N LEU A 20 1.11 2.19 0.98
CA LEU A 20 0.63 3.46 0.44
C LEU A 20 -0.88 3.52 0.65
N ARG A 21 -1.35 4.46 1.50
CA ARG A 21 -2.79 4.60 1.78
C ARG A 21 -3.49 5.28 0.61
N GLN A 22 -4.38 4.54 -0.04
CA GLN A 22 -5.26 5.04 -1.09
C GLN A 22 -6.49 5.73 -0.49
N ASP A 23 -7.08 6.66 -1.23
CA ASP A 23 -8.43 7.14 -0.92
C ASP A 23 -9.43 6.02 -1.25
N GLY A 24 -10.07 5.49 -0.21
CA GLY A 24 -11.05 4.42 -0.29
C GLY A 24 -12.50 4.87 -0.16
N LEU A 25 -12.80 6.18 -0.21
CA LEU A 25 -14.14 6.71 0.07
C LEU A 25 -15.27 6.06 -0.76
N ARG A 26 -14.97 5.67 -2.01
CA ARG A 26 -15.93 5.04 -2.93
C ARG A 26 -15.77 3.51 -3.05
N TYR A 27 -14.82 2.91 -2.33
CA TYR A 27 -14.43 1.52 -2.53
C TYR A 27 -15.57 0.56 -2.21
N PHE A 28 -16.22 0.75 -1.05
CA PHE A 28 -17.27 -0.14 -0.57
C PHE A 28 -18.64 0.06 -1.23
N ASP A 29 -18.78 1.09 -2.07
CA ASP A 29 -19.97 1.24 -2.93
C ASP A 29 -20.01 0.16 -4.03
N LEU A 30 -18.84 -0.40 -4.37
CA LEU A 30 -18.64 -1.28 -5.53
C LEU A 30 -18.10 -2.66 -5.13
N HIS A 31 -17.25 -2.72 -4.10
CA HIS A 31 -16.55 -3.91 -3.65
C HIS A 31 -17.48 -5.12 -3.45
N HIS A 32 -17.13 -6.24 -4.09
CA HIS A 32 -17.91 -7.48 -4.07
C HIS A 32 -19.34 -7.38 -4.64
N THR A 33 -19.58 -6.44 -5.55
CA THR A 33 -20.84 -6.36 -6.32
C THR A 33 -20.61 -6.64 -7.80
N ALA A 34 -21.68 -6.87 -8.56
CA ALA A 34 -21.58 -6.96 -10.02
C ALA A 34 -21.18 -5.64 -10.70
N ASN A 35 -21.19 -4.51 -9.98
CA ASN A 35 -20.78 -3.19 -10.46
C ASN A 35 -19.28 -2.92 -10.29
N ASP A 36 -18.50 -3.90 -9.79
CA ASP A 36 -17.03 -3.85 -9.77
C ASP A 36 -16.49 -4.07 -11.19
N THR A 37 -16.58 -3.03 -12.00
CA THR A 37 -16.27 -3.04 -13.43
C THR A 37 -15.28 -1.93 -13.80
N LEU A 38 -14.58 -2.10 -14.92
CA LEU A 38 -13.48 -1.21 -15.33
C LEU A 38 -13.90 0.26 -15.47
N ASP A 39 -15.15 0.54 -15.84
CA ASP A 39 -15.64 1.90 -16.03
C ASP A 39 -15.72 2.74 -14.74
N LYS A 40 -15.50 2.13 -13.57
CA LYS A 40 -15.43 2.84 -12.28
C LYS A 40 -14.02 3.34 -11.94
N ILE A 41 -13.02 2.87 -12.69
CA ILE A 41 -11.63 3.29 -12.53
C ILE A 41 -11.43 4.68 -13.12
N ASP A 42 -10.94 5.59 -12.30
CA ASP A 42 -10.48 6.91 -12.74
C ASP A 42 -9.03 6.79 -13.26
N PRO A 43 -8.77 7.06 -14.56
CA PRO A 43 -7.44 6.96 -15.14
C PRO A 43 -6.39 7.87 -14.48
N ALA A 44 -6.81 9.02 -13.95
CA ALA A 44 -5.90 9.93 -13.26
C ALA A 44 -5.46 9.37 -11.90
N GLN A 45 -6.39 8.78 -11.14
CA GLN A 45 -6.09 8.09 -9.88
C GLN A 45 -5.21 6.85 -10.11
N MET A 46 -5.48 6.08 -11.16
CA MET A 46 -4.63 4.94 -11.55
C MET A 46 -3.22 5.39 -11.89
N THR A 47 -3.07 6.44 -12.69
CA THR A 47 -1.76 7.00 -13.07
C THR A 47 -0.98 7.49 -11.85
N GLN A 48 -1.64 8.17 -10.92
CA GLN A 48 -1.03 8.60 -9.66
C GLN A 48 -0.56 7.42 -8.82
N ASN A 49 -1.36 6.34 -8.75
CA ASN A 49 -1.01 5.15 -7.99
C ASN A 49 0.22 4.45 -8.57
N VAL A 50 0.27 4.29 -9.89
CA VAL A 50 1.43 3.75 -10.62
C VAL A 50 2.67 4.59 -10.35
N ALA A 51 2.57 5.92 -10.44
CA ALA A 51 3.69 6.81 -10.20
C ALA A 51 4.24 6.68 -8.76
N ALA A 52 3.34 6.62 -7.76
CA ALA A 52 3.72 6.48 -6.36
C ALA A 52 4.43 5.13 -6.08
N TRP A 53 3.89 4.02 -6.61
CA TRP A 53 4.53 2.71 -6.46
C TRP A 53 5.84 2.59 -7.22
N ALA A 54 5.91 3.08 -8.46
CA ALA A 54 7.13 3.04 -9.26
C ALA A 54 8.26 3.83 -8.57
N ALA A 55 7.96 5.01 -8.05
CA ALA A 55 8.92 5.81 -7.28
C ALA A 55 9.38 5.08 -6.01
N LEU A 56 8.44 4.56 -5.21
CA LEU A 56 8.75 3.83 -3.98
C LEU A 56 9.62 2.60 -4.23
N VAL A 57 9.23 1.76 -5.19
CA VAL A 57 9.96 0.53 -5.53
C VAL A 57 11.35 0.87 -6.05
N SER A 58 11.48 1.87 -6.94
CA SER A 58 12.77 2.31 -7.45
C SER A 58 13.69 2.79 -6.31
N LEU A 59 13.18 3.63 -5.41
CA LEU A 59 13.95 4.15 -4.28
C LEU A 59 14.40 3.04 -3.32
N ILE A 60 13.52 2.10 -2.98
CA ILE A 60 13.85 1.01 -2.05
C ILE A 60 14.81 0.01 -2.68
N ALA A 61 14.63 -0.31 -3.96
CA ALA A 61 15.49 -1.26 -4.67
C ALA A 61 16.94 -0.78 -4.76
N ASP A 62 17.15 0.55 -4.78
CA ASP A 62 18.46 1.21 -4.86
C ASP A 62 18.90 1.84 -3.53
N SER A 63 18.30 1.44 -2.41
CA SER A 63 18.59 2.03 -1.09
C SER A 63 19.61 1.22 -0.28
N ASP A 64 20.53 1.92 0.38
CA ASP A 64 21.41 1.34 1.42
C ASP A 64 20.77 1.31 2.83
N VAL A 65 19.49 1.66 2.95
CA VAL A 65 18.80 1.70 4.25
C VAL A 65 18.51 0.29 4.77
N ASP A 66 18.98 -0.01 5.97
CA ASP A 66 18.56 -1.22 6.70
C ASP A 66 17.19 -1.01 7.36
N PHE A 67 16.14 -1.34 6.61
CA PHE A 67 14.77 -1.27 7.09
C PHE A 67 14.43 -2.24 8.23
N ARG A 68 15.27 -3.26 8.49
CA ARG A 68 15.08 -4.16 9.65
C ARG A 68 15.66 -3.56 10.94
N ALA A 69 16.72 -2.76 10.83
CA ALA A 69 17.30 -2.03 11.96
C ALA A 69 16.44 -0.84 12.41
N MET A 70 15.52 -0.37 11.57
CA MET A 70 14.57 0.67 11.92
C MET A 70 13.59 0.16 12.99
N LYS A 71 13.50 0.84 14.14
CA LYS A 71 12.46 0.57 15.12
C LYS A 71 11.09 0.73 14.45
N PRO A 72 10.14 -0.20 14.67
CA PRO A 72 8.76 0.04 14.26
C PRO A 72 8.32 1.37 14.87
N ALA A 73 7.79 2.29 14.05
CA ALA A 73 7.03 3.41 14.59
C ALA A 73 5.94 2.81 15.49
N GLU A 74 5.86 3.25 16.75
CA GLU A 74 4.78 2.87 17.67
C GLU A 74 3.47 2.91 16.89
N ALA A 75 2.77 1.78 16.86
CA ALA A 75 1.49 1.71 16.18
C ALA A 75 0.62 2.81 16.79
N ALA A 76 0.37 3.87 16.01
CA ALA A 76 -0.57 4.90 16.42
C ALA A 76 -1.88 4.18 16.70
N ALA A 77 -2.26 4.18 17.99
CA ALA A 77 -3.52 3.62 18.43
C ALA A 77 -4.63 4.29 17.62
N HIS A 78 -5.29 3.47 16.80
CA HIS A 78 -6.56 3.82 16.17
C HIS A 78 -7.66 3.08 16.92
#